data_AF-A0A2S8VPL5-F1
#
_entry.id   AF-A0A2S8VPL5-F1
#
_cell.length_a   1.000
_cell.length_b   1.000
_cell.length_c   1.000
_cell.angle_alpha   90.00
_cell.angle_beta   90.00
_cell.angle_gamma   90.00
#
_symmetry.space_group_name_H-M   'P 1'
#
loop_
_entity.id
_entity.type
_entity.pdbx_description
1 polymer ?
#
loop_
_entity_poly.entity_id
_entity_poly.type
_entity_poly.pdbx_seq_one_letter_code
_entity_poly.pdbx_strand_id
1 'polypeptide(L)'
;MTSPAVKIDADAPPGPSKARQMLLRRLADVVCLPASRINAFERAVTGDLLVDLLRQASVEERRRVAVRLAPLAELPDSLARLLLRDEPSVAAPLIEQCAALTDVDLIGCARDAGLEHRLLIAERRGLSEVVTEALLSLGEEAVVEAVLRNASARLAQAAIEGVVAISRQSRGLCAPLLKRPELRPSGAYVMFWWCGAEERRVILQRFAVSREVLQDSVEDLFALVAAEGWSDPVTRKALQFIERRQRNRAAIDKSPYSGLEAAVAAAARGMTRELVGEIGYLSGVKPLTSAKIMGDVGGEPLAILCKATGLSRLDLQLLWQGLRRPEVTADGEVHPDWERVQITYEMLAVDRAQTVLRYWNWSLSSALTPTLLQAIREGDEDLIDEYSAPERAAMLALADNFGR
;
A
#
# COMPACT_ATOMS: atom_id res chain seq x y z
N MET A 1 79.58 -15.46 3.53
CA MET A 1 78.27 -15.15 4.16
C MET A 1 77.88 -13.75 3.74
N THR A 2 77.06 -13.66 2.70
CA THR A 2 76.69 -12.40 2.07
C THR A 2 75.20 -12.20 2.37
N SER A 3 74.87 -11.25 3.25
CA SER A 3 73.48 -10.92 3.58
C SER A 3 72.75 -10.42 2.34
N PRO A 4 71.52 -10.89 2.04
CA PRO A 4 70.75 -10.34 0.94
C PRO A 4 70.20 -8.97 1.36
N ALA A 5 70.43 -7.97 0.52
CA ALA A 5 69.83 -6.65 0.66
C ALA A 5 68.31 -6.76 0.44
N VAL A 6 67.53 -6.32 1.44
CA VAL A 6 66.09 -6.15 1.32
C VAL A 6 65.83 -5.08 0.27
N LYS A 7 65.26 -5.47 -0.87
CA LYS A 7 64.67 -4.53 -1.82
C LYS A 7 63.43 -3.93 -1.17
N ILE A 8 63.50 -2.64 -0.87
CA ILE A 8 62.34 -1.84 -0.50
C ILE A 8 61.57 -1.61 -1.81
N ASP A 9 60.36 -2.16 -1.90
CA ASP A 9 59.44 -1.88 -3.00
C ASP A 9 59.15 -0.38 -3.02
N ALA A 10 59.73 0.32 -4.01
CA ALA A 10 59.69 1.76 -4.17
C ALA A 10 58.45 2.25 -4.94
N ASP A 11 57.42 1.41 -5.09
CA ASP A 11 56.28 1.67 -5.97
C ASP A 11 54.92 1.65 -5.24
N ALA A 12 54.93 1.76 -3.90
CA ALA A 12 53.71 2.06 -3.17
C ALA A 12 53.36 3.55 -3.36
N PRO A 13 52.13 3.90 -3.78
CA PRO A 13 51.75 5.29 -3.93
C PRO A 13 51.98 6.04 -2.60
N PRO A 14 52.54 7.26 -2.63
CA PRO A 14 52.85 7.99 -1.41
C PRO A 14 51.59 8.16 -0.57
N GLY A 15 51.68 7.80 0.71
CA GLY A 15 50.58 7.94 1.67
C GLY A 15 50.07 9.38 1.76
N PRO A 16 48.82 9.60 2.22
CA PRO A 16 48.18 10.90 2.23
C PRO A 16 49.04 11.95 2.96
N SER A 17 49.37 13.05 2.29
CA SER A 17 50.16 14.15 2.85
C SER A 17 49.49 14.73 4.10
N LYS A 18 50.21 14.82 5.22
CA LYS A 18 49.74 15.52 6.44
C LYS A 18 49.29 16.95 6.16
N ALA A 19 49.92 17.63 5.21
CA ALA A 19 49.53 18.97 4.79
C ALA A 19 48.16 18.96 4.08
N ARG A 20 47.88 17.96 3.23
CA ARG A 20 46.57 17.78 2.58
C ARG A 20 45.46 17.54 3.59
N GLN A 21 45.71 16.68 4.59
CA GLN A 21 44.75 16.42 5.67
C GLN A 21 44.42 17.69 6.48
N MET A 22 45.45 18.46 6.82
CA MET A 22 45.28 19.73 7.53
C MET A 22 44.52 20.75 6.67
N LEU A 23 44.82 20.83 5.37
CA LEU A 23 44.14 21.73 4.44
C LEU A 23 42.66 21.37 4.29
N LEU A 24 42.35 20.09 4.07
CA LEU A 24 40.97 19.59 3.96
C LEU A 24 40.17 19.90 5.23
N ARG A 25 40.75 19.70 6.42
CA ARG A 25 40.14 20.10 7.70
C ARG A 25 39.87 21.60 7.77
N ARG A 26 40.85 22.44 7.41
CA ARG A 26 40.73 23.90 7.47
C ARG A 26 39.70 24.45 6.47
N LEU A 27 39.66 23.92 5.25
CA LEU A 27 38.64 24.32 4.28
C LEU A 27 37.24 23.92 4.75
N ALA A 28 37.08 22.72 5.32
CA ALA A 28 35.83 22.33 5.97
C ALA A 28 35.48 23.24 7.17
N ASP A 29 36.46 23.64 8.00
CA ASP A 29 36.25 24.63 9.07
C ASP A 29 35.71 25.96 8.52
N VAL A 30 36.28 26.45 7.40
CA VAL A 30 35.86 27.71 6.73
C VAL A 30 34.45 27.59 6.14
N VAL A 31 34.12 26.49 5.47
CA VAL A 31 32.76 26.22 4.95
C VAL A 31 31.74 26.12 6.08
N CYS A 32 32.15 25.76 7.30
CA CYS A 32 31.26 25.69 8.45
C CYS A 32 31.09 27.02 9.21
N LEU A 33 31.78 28.11 8.81
CA LEU A 33 31.66 29.39 9.51
C LEU A 33 30.25 29.99 9.38
N PRO A 34 29.74 30.70 10.41
CA PRO A 34 28.45 31.36 10.33
C PRO A 34 28.45 32.47 9.26
N ALA A 35 27.28 32.82 8.73
CA ALA A 35 27.11 33.87 7.71
C ALA A 35 27.66 35.25 8.13
N SER A 36 27.81 35.49 9.43
CA SER A 36 28.43 36.71 9.97
C SER A 36 29.95 36.80 9.76
N ARG A 37 30.61 35.69 9.36
CA ARG A 37 32.07 35.61 9.17
C ARG A 37 32.49 35.29 7.74
N ILE A 38 31.60 34.71 6.94
CA ILE A 38 31.85 34.37 5.54
C ILE A 38 30.58 34.58 4.75
N ASN A 39 30.67 35.29 3.63
CA ASN A 39 29.52 35.49 2.76
C ASN A 39 29.28 34.26 1.85
N ALA A 40 28.13 34.21 1.17
CA ALA A 40 27.75 33.07 0.33
C ALA A 40 28.76 32.80 -0.82
N PHE A 41 29.33 33.85 -1.41
CA PHE A 41 30.30 33.72 -2.51
C PHE A 41 31.62 33.11 -2.03
N GLU A 42 32.18 33.62 -0.93
CA GLU A 42 33.39 33.08 -0.32
C GLU A 42 33.21 31.63 0.13
N ARG A 43 32.01 31.29 0.65
CA ARG A 43 31.65 29.92 1.03
C ARG A 43 31.61 29.01 -0.20
N ALA A 44 31.04 29.47 -1.32
CA ALA A 44 30.99 28.71 -2.57
C ALA A 44 32.39 28.44 -3.12
N VAL A 45 33.26 29.47 -3.20
CA VAL A 45 34.65 29.33 -3.67
C VAL A 45 35.44 28.34 -2.80
N THR A 46 35.26 28.43 -1.47
CA THR A 46 35.89 27.48 -0.53
C THR A 46 35.36 26.06 -0.74
N GLY A 47 34.05 25.92 -1.00
CA GLY A 47 33.39 24.66 -1.30
C GLY A 47 33.94 24.01 -2.57
N ASP A 48 34.12 24.77 -3.64
CA ASP A 48 34.67 24.27 -4.91
C ASP A 48 36.11 23.77 -4.75
N LEU A 49 36.94 24.50 -4.00
CA LEU A 49 38.30 24.04 -3.68
C LEU A 49 38.27 22.77 -2.81
N LEU A 50 37.33 22.69 -1.87
CA LEU A 50 37.17 21.50 -1.03
C LEU A 50 36.74 20.28 -1.85
N VAL A 51 35.88 20.45 -2.86
CA VAL A 51 35.48 19.38 -3.80
C VAL A 51 36.71 18.76 -4.46
N ASP A 52 37.63 19.57 -4.99
CA ASP A 52 38.83 19.06 -5.67
C ASP A 52 39.73 18.24 -4.74
N LEU A 53 39.86 18.65 -3.47
CA LEU A 53 40.60 17.88 -2.47
C LEU A 53 39.88 16.59 -2.09
N LEU A 54 38.55 16.63 -1.95
CA LEU A 54 37.73 15.48 -1.57
C LEU A 54 37.79 14.38 -2.64
N ARG A 55 37.87 14.71 -3.93
CA ARG A 55 38.02 13.73 -5.03
C ARG A 55 39.24 12.83 -4.86
N GLN A 56 40.29 13.30 -4.19
CA GLN A 56 41.53 12.54 -3.93
C GLN A 56 41.65 12.07 -2.48
N ALA A 57 40.66 12.36 -1.64
CA ALA A 57 40.63 11.98 -0.25
C ALA A 57 40.13 10.54 -0.08
N SER A 58 40.54 9.88 1.00
CA SER A 58 40.00 8.58 1.39
C SER A 58 38.53 8.69 1.82
N VAL A 59 37.78 7.58 1.74
CA VAL A 59 36.38 7.50 2.19
C VAL A 59 36.21 8.04 3.62
N GLU A 60 37.12 7.68 4.51
CA GLU A 60 37.09 8.13 5.91
C GLU A 60 37.36 9.64 6.07
N GLU A 61 38.18 10.24 5.21
CA GLU A 61 38.35 11.70 5.19
C GLU A 61 37.10 12.41 4.67
N ARG A 62 36.46 11.88 3.62
CA ARG A 62 35.20 12.42 3.07
C ARG A 62 34.07 12.30 4.09
N ARG A 63 33.96 11.16 4.77
CA ARG A 63 33.00 10.93 5.86
C ARG A 63 33.16 11.95 6.99
N ARG A 64 34.39 12.21 7.43
CA ARG A 64 34.66 13.23 8.46
C ARG A 64 34.22 14.63 8.03
N VAL A 65 34.34 14.96 6.75
CA VAL A 65 33.83 16.24 6.22
C VAL A 65 32.30 16.23 6.19
N ALA A 66 31.66 15.18 5.69
CA ALA A 66 30.21 15.06 5.66
C ALA A 66 29.58 15.24 7.05
N VAL A 67 30.13 14.60 8.09
CA VAL A 67 29.69 14.77 9.49
C VAL A 67 29.77 16.22 9.96
N ARG A 68 30.81 16.95 9.53
CA ARG A 68 30.98 18.36 9.91
C ARG A 68 30.06 19.31 9.15
N LEU A 69 29.68 18.95 7.93
CA LEU A 69 28.78 19.73 7.08
C LEU A 69 27.29 19.47 7.41
N ALA A 70 26.95 18.31 7.97
CA ALA A 70 25.58 17.94 8.33
C ALA A 70 24.83 18.99 9.19
N PRO A 71 25.40 19.64 10.22
CA PRO A 71 24.66 20.61 11.02
C PRO A 71 24.50 22.00 10.35
N LEU A 72 24.98 22.20 9.12
CA LEU A 72 24.89 23.49 8.46
C LEU A 72 23.46 23.81 8.01
N ALA A 73 23.09 25.09 8.12
CA ALA A 73 21.83 25.60 7.59
C ALA A 73 21.89 25.85 6.07
N GLU A 74 23.09 26.02 5.52
CA GLU A 74 23.35 26.20 4.09
C GLU A 74 24.54 25.33 3.69
N LEU A 75 24.33 24.44 2.73
CA LEU A 75 25.35 23.54 2.20
C LEU A 75 25.65 23.94 0.75
N PRO A 76 26.93 24.20 0.37
CA PRO A 76 27.25 24.49 -1.02
C PRO A 76 26.85 23.36 -1.98
N ASP A 77 26.17 23.70 -3.08
CA ASP A 77 25.63 22.75 -4.05
C ASP A 77 26.68 21.77 -4.59
N SER A 78 27.91 22.24 -4.82
CA SER A 78 29.01 21.42 -5.33
C SER A 78 29.42 20.33 -4.34
N LEU A 79 29.41 20.63 -3.03
CA LEU A 79 29.66 19.66 -1.97
C LEU A 79 28.49 18.71 -1.77
N ALA A 80 27.25 19.21 -1.78
CA ALA A 80 26.06 18.38 -1.69
C ALA A 80 26.03 17.33 -2.81
N ARG A 81 26.23 17.76 -4.06
CA ARG A 81 26.22 16.90 -5.24
C ARG A 81 27.31 15.84 -5.23
N LEU A 82 28.50 16.17 -4.70
CA LEU A 82 29.60 15.22 -4.55
C LEU A 82 29.31 14.19 -3.47
N LEU A 83 28.97 14.64 -2.25
CA LEU A 83 28.93 13.79 -1.07
C LEU A 83 27.66 12.93 -0.97
N LEU A 84 26.53 13.39 -1.54
CA LEU A 84 25.28 12.60 -1.56
C LEU A 84 25.34 11.41 -2.52
N ARG A 85 26.31 11.36 -3.44
CA ARG A 85 26.47 10.28 -4.44
C ARG A 85 27.72 9.44 -4.19
N ASP A 86 28.35 9.66 -3.04
CA ASP A 86 29.57 8.97 -2.63
C ASP A 86 29.21 7.59 -2.06
N GLU A 87 30.13 6.97 -1.33
CA GLU A 87 29.84 5.77 -0.55
C GLU A 87 28.69 6.04 0.46
N PRO A 88 27.79 5.08 0.72
CA PRO A 88 26.68 5.24 1.65
C PRO A 88 27.12 5.75 3.03
N SER A 89 28.28 5.28 3.52
CA SER A 89 28.86 5.72 4.80
C SER A 89 29.26 7.22 4.83
N VAL A 90 29.49 7.83 3.67
CA VAL A 90 29.82 9.26 3.51
C VAL A 90 28.54 10.09 3.33
N ALA A 91 27.55 9.56 2.60
CA ALA A 91 26.28 10.24 2.35
C ALA A 91 25.35 10.23 3.58
N ALA A 92 25.36 9.16 4.38
CA ALA A 92 24.46 8.96 5.52
C ALA A 92 24.40 10.15 6.51
N PRO A 93 25.52 10.74 6.97
CA PRO A 93 25.47 11.91 7.85
C PRO A 93 24.69 13.09 7.25
N LEU A 94 24.78 13.30 5.95
CA LEU A 94 24.04 14.36 5.27
C LEU A 94 22.56 13.99 5.12
N ILE A 95 22.28 12.79 4.59
CA ILE A 95 20.91 12.33 4.36
C ILE A 95 20.11 12.26 5.67
N GLU A 96 20.72 11.87 6.78
CA GLU A 96 20.01 11.70 8.05
C GLU A 96 19.83 13.02 8.81
N GLN A 97 20.84 13.90 8.80
CA GLN A 97 20.94 15.00 9.77
C GLN A 97 20.95 16.39 9.15
N CYS A 98 21.23 16.51 7.84
CA CYS A 98 21.33 17.82 7.20
C CYS A 98 19.96 18.41 6.89
N ALA A 99 19.59 19.46 7.61
CA ALA A 99 18.33 20.19 7.40
C ALA A 99 18.36 21.08 6.15
N ALA A 100 19.54 21.41 5.63
CA ALA A 100 19.71 22.24 4.43
C ALA A 100 19.37 21.50 3.11
N LEU A 101 19.28 20.17 3.13
CA LEU A 101 18.94 19.40 1.94
C LEU A 101 17.50 19.67 1.50
N THR A 102 17.35 20.04 0.24
CA THR A 102 16.06 20.26 -0.41
C THR A 102 15.51 18.95 -0.97
N ASP A 103 14.21 18.95 -1.32
CA ASP A 103 13.59 17.84 -2.03
C ASP A 103 14.32 17.53 -3.35
N VAL A 104 14.84 18.55 -4.03
CA VAL A 104 15.61 18.39 -5.28
C VAL A 104 16.90 17.61 -5.04
N ASP A 105 17.58 17.86 -3.91
CA ASP A 105 18.81 17.15 -3.55
C ASP A 105 18.53 15.67 -3.23
N LEU A 106 17.47 15.41 -2.46
CA LEU A 106 17.06 14.05 -2.10
C LEU A 106 16.59 13.26 -3.32
N ILE A 107 15.79 13.87 -4.21
CA ILE A 107 15.35 13.25 -5.47
C ILE A 107 16.55 12.99 -6.38
N GLY A 108 17.47 13.95 -6.50
CA GLY A 108 18.70 13.79 -7.27
C GLY A 108 19.59 12.66 -6.73
N CYS A 109 19.70 12.52 -5.41
CA CYS A 109 20.40 11.42 -4.76
C CYS A 109 19.70 10.08 -5.02
N ALA A 110 18.38 10.00 -4.83
CA ALA A 110 17.61 8.78 -5.05
C ALA A 110 17.74 8.25 -6.50
N ARG A 111 17.75 9.15 -7.48
CA ARG A 111 17.88 8.84 -8.90
C ARG A 111 19.29 8.38 -9.29
N ASP A 112 20.31 9.10 -8.81
CA ASP A 112 21.67 8.95 -9.33
C ASP A 112 22.54 8.00 -8.48
N ALA A 113 22.08 7.60 -7.29
CA ALA A 113 22.82 6.73 -6.36
C ALA A 113 22.25 5.30 -6.29
N GLY A 114 22.79 4.49 -5.38
CA GLY A 114 22.42 3.08 -5.18
C GLY A 114 21.27 2.84 -4.18
N LEU A 115 20.84 1.59 -4.07
CA LEU A 115 19.77 1.13 -3.16
C LEU A 115 20.00 1.58 -1.71
N GLU A 116 21.23 1.47 -1.19
CA GLU A 116 21.56 1.89 0.18
C GLU A 116 21.29 3.38 0.43
N HIS A 117 21.49 4.25 -0.57
CA HIS A 117 21.16 5.66 -0.45
C HIS A 117 19.65 5.88 -0.37
N ARG A 118 18.88 5.15 -1.17
CA ARG A 118 17.43 5.22 -1.14
C ARG A 118 16.84 4.72 0.17
N LEU A 119 17.44 3.71 0.78
CA LEU A 119 17.07 3.26 2.12
C LEU A 119 17.36 4.35 3.18
N LEU A 120 18.54 4.98 3.13
CA LEU A 120 18.86 6.11 4.00
C LEU A 120 17.87 7.27 3.84
N ILE A 121 17.48 7.59 2.60
CA ILE A 121 16.47 8.64 2.34
C ILE A 121 15.11 8.18 2.87
N ALA A 122 14.70 6.93 2.64
CA ALA A 122 13.40 6.40 3.08
C ALA A 122 13.22 6.45 4.61
N GLU A 123 14.31 6.33 5.39
CA GLU A 123 14.31 6.42 6.85
C GLU A 123 14.39 7.86 7.38
N ARG A 124 14.74 8.83 6.53
CA ARG A 124 14.85 10.25 6.92
C ARG A 124 13.50 10.78 7.40
N ARG A 125 13.51 11.59 8.46
CA ARG A 125 12.28 12.20 8.99
C ARG A 125 11.74 13.28 8.06
N GLY A 126 10.41 13.40 8.00
CA GLY A 126 9.73 14.52 7.37
C GLY A 126 9.82 14.53 5.84
N LEU A 127 9.84 13.36 5.20
CA LEU A 127 9.81 13.26 3.74
C LEU A 127 8.52 13.87 3.19
N SER A 128 8.67 14.71 2.16
CA SER A 128 7.56 15.26 1.39
C SER A 128 7.01 14.22 0.41
N GLU A 129 5.80 14.48 -0.11
CA GLU A 129 5.14 13.60 -1.06
C GLU A 129 5.99 13.39 -2.33
N VAL A 130 6.61 14.45 -2.86
CA VAL A 130 7.44 14.38 -4.07
C VAL A 130 8.71 13.53 -3.88
N VAL A 131 9.31 13.52 -2.69
CA VAL A 131 10.45 12.66 -2.40
C VAL A 131 10.01 11.21 -2.24
N THR A 132 8.90 10.96 -1.54
CA THR A 132 8.37 9.59 -1.41
C THR A 132 7.95 9.01 -2.76
N GLU A 133 7.34 9.81 -3.63
CA GLU A 133 6.96 9.39 -4.98
C GLU A 133 8.19 8.98 -5.81
N ALA A 134 9.26 9.78 -5.77
CA ALA A 134 10.51 9.45 -6.45
C ALA A 134 11.18 8.17 -5.92
N LEU A 135 11.04 7.86 -4.62
CA LEU A 135 11.51 6.60 -4.04
C LEU A 135 10.66 5.42 -4.49
N LEU A 136 9.32 5.58 -4.46
CA LEU A 136 8.37 4.52 -4.77
C LEU A 136 8.33 4.19 -6.27
N SER A 137 8.56 5.16 -7.15
CA SER A 137 8.55 4.97 -8.61
C SER A 137 9.60 4.00 -9.12
N LEU A 138 10.62 3.69 -8.32
CA LEU A 138 11.67 2.73 -8.65
C LEU A 138 11.26 1.27 -8.39
N GLY A 139 10.15 1.04 -7.67
CA GLY A 139 9.59 -0.30 -7.47
C GLY A 139 10.41 -1.23 -6.58
N GLU A 140 11.43 -0.73 -5.88
CA GLU A 140 12.29 -1.55 -5.01
C GLU A 140 11.58 -1.88 -3.69
N GLU A 141 11.20 -3.15 -3.50
CA GLU A 141 10.37 -3.59 -2.36
C GLU A 141 10.91 -3.15 -0.99
N ALA A 142 12.23 -3.24 -0.78
CA ALA A 142 12.87 -2.82 0.47
C ALA A 142 12.72 -1.31 0.75
N VAL A 143 12.77 -0.47 -0.29
CA VAL A 143 12.58 0.98 -0.19
C VAL A 143 11.11 1.29 0.07
N VAL A 144 10.20 0.62 -0.64
CA VAL A 144 8.76 0.76 -0.43
C VAL A 144 8.41 0.45 1.03
N GLU A 145 8.90 -0.68 1.55
CA GLU A 145 8.67 -1.06 2.94
C GLU A 145 9.24 -0.03 3.94
N ALA A 146 10.45 0.48 3.70
CA ALA A 146 11.07 1.50 4.54
C ALA A 146 10.24 2.80 4.56
N VAL A 147 9.77 3.27 3.40
CA VAL A 147 8.90 4.46 3.28
C VAL A 147 7.59 4.24 4.04
N LEU A 148 6.95 3.08 3.90
CA LEU A 148 5.70 2.78 4.60
C LEU A 148 5.87 2.76 6.13
N ARG A 149 7.00 2.21 6.62
CA ARG A 149 7.32 2.16 8.06
C ARG A 149 7.69 3.55 8.62
N ASN A 150 8.10 4.49 7.78
CA ASN A 150 8.39 5.85 8.19
C ASN A 150 7.10 6.66 8.43
N ALA A 151 6.63 6.67 9.68
CA ALA A 151 5.41 7.39 10.08
C ALA A 151 5.45 8.91 9.84
N SER A 152 6.64 9.50 9.62
CA SER A 152 6.79 10.93 9.36
C SER A 152 6.81 11.28 7.87
N ALA A 153 6.98 10.29 6.99
CA ALA A 153 6.88 10.46 5.55
C ALA A 153 5.43 10.75 5.16
N ARG A 154 5.22 11.69 4.24
CA ARG A 154 3.89 11.98 3.67
C ARG A 154 3.75 11.25 2.35
N LEU A 155 2.65 10.53 2.16
CA LEU A 155 2.37 9.84 0.90
C LEU A 155 1.14 10.44 0.25
N ALA A 156 1.27 10.79 -1.04
CA ALA A 156 0.13 11.14 -1.86
C ALA A 156 -0.81 9.94 -2.03
N GLN A 157 -2.09 10.20 -2.31
CA GLN A 157 -3.08 9.14 -2.50
C GLN A 157 -2.70 8.20 -3.67
N ALA A 158 -2.17 8.74 -4.77
CA ALA A 158 -1.72 7.96 -5.92
C ALA A 158 -0.59 6.99 -5.53
N ALA A 159 0.36 7.44 -4.69
CA ALA A 159 1.44 6.60 -4.20
C ALA A 159 0.91 5.43 -3.35
N ILE A 160 -0.05 5.68 -2.45
CA ILE A 160 -0.69 4.61 -1.68
C ILE A 160 -1.37 3.60 -2.59
N GLU A 161 -2.07 4.06 -3.63
CA GLU A 161 -2.76 3.19 -4.59
C GLU A 161 -1.79 2.35 -5.43
N GLY A 162 -0.66 2.92 -5.85
CA GLY A 162 0.42 2.18 -6.51
C GLY A 162 1.01 1.09 -5.59
N VAL A 163 1.26 1.42 -4.32
CA VAL A 163 1.79 0.43 -3.37
C VAL A 163 0.75 -0.66 -3.02
N VAL A 164 -0.54 -0.33 -3.00
CA VAL A 164 -1.63 -1.32 -2.91
C VAL A 164 -1.55 -2.30 -4.07
N ALA A 165 -1.32 -1.85 -5.30
CA ALA A 165 -1.17 -2.72 -6.46
C ALA A 165 0.06 -3.64 -6.32
N ILE A 166 1.21 -3.10 -5.94
CA ILE A 166 2.46 -3.84 -5.72
C ILE A 166 2.31 -4.90 -4.61
N SER A 167 1.54 -4.60 -3.56
CA SER A 167 1.31 -5.50 -2.42
C SER A 167 0.71 -6.85 -2.79
N ARG A 168 0.10 -6.96 -3.97
CA ARG A 168 -0.44 -8.22 -4.49
C ARG A 168 0.65 -9.25 -4.75
N GLN A 169 1.78 -8.82 -5.29
CA GLN A 169 2.96 -9.66 -5.51
C GLN A 169 3.88 -9.66 -4.29
N SER A 170 3.88 -8.56 -3.53
CA SER A 170 4.71 -8.34 -2.35
C SER A 170 3.87 -8.31 -1.08
N ARG A 171 3.36 -9.48 -0.65
CA ARG A 171 2.40 -9.56 0.48
C ARG A 171 2.95 -9.00 1.80
N GLY A 172 4.28 -8.96 1.97
CA GLY A 172 4.94 -8.32 3.11
C GLY A 172 4.58 -6.84 3.29
N LEU A 173 4.17 -6.16 2.21
CA LEU A 173 3.75 -4.76 2.24
C LEU A 173 2.34 -4.55 2.81
N CYS A 174 1.50 -5.59 2.91
CA CYS A 174 0.13 -5.45 3.42
C CYS A 174 0.10 -4.89 4.84
N ALA A 175 0.90 -5.47 5.74
CA ALA A 175 0.94 -5.08 7.15
C ALA A 175 1.41 -3.62 7.38
N PRO A 176 2.51 -3.13 6.78
CA PRO A 176 2.90 -1.72 6.92
C PRO A 176 1.92 -0.77 6.23
N LEU A 177 1.33 -1.12 5.07
CA LEU A 177 0.26 -0.34 4.44
C LEU A 177 -0.94 -0.14 5.38
N LEU A 178 -1.38 -1.21 6.07
CA LEU A 178 -2.50 -1.15 7.01
C LEU A 178 -2.24 -0.28 8.25
N LYS A 179 -1.01 0.17 8.48
CA LYS A 179 -0.67 1.13 9.54
C LYS A 179 -0.67 2.58 9.05
N ARG A 180 -0.72 2.82 7.74
CA ARG A 180 -0.73 4.17 7.17
C ARG A 180 -2.08 4.85 7.41
N PRO A 181 -2.10 6.13 7.84
CA PRO A 181 -3.32 6.91 7.94
C PRO A 181 -3.93 7.26 6.58
N GLU A 182 -3.11 7.34 5.53
CA GLU A 182 -3.54 7.69 4.17
C GLU A 182 -4.30 6.56 3.46
N LEU A 183 -4.17 5.31 3.94
CA LEU A 183 -4.88 4.18 3.36
C LEU A 183 -6.40 4.36 3.49
N ARG A 184 -7.08 4.43 2.35
CA ARG A 184 -8.54 4.53 2.26
C ARG A 184 -9.20 3.15 2.31
N PRO A 185 -10.50 3.07 2.69
CA PRO A 185 -11.24 1.82 2.68
C PRO A 185 -11.18 1.06 1.35
N SER A 186 -11.11 1.78 0.23
CA SER A 186 -10.98 1.19 -1.11
C SER A 186 -9.76 0.29 -1.26
N GLY A 187 -8.59 0.79 -0.84
CA GLY A 187 -7.33 0.04 -0.83
C GLY A 187 -7.39 -1.14 0.13
N ALA A 188 -7.91 -0.92 1.35
CA ALA A 188 -8.02 -1.98 2.35
C ALA A 188 -8.93 -3.14 1.91
N TYR A 189 -10.12 -2.83 1.35
CA TYR A 189 -11.06 -3.85 0.91
C TYR A 189 -10.62 -4.62 -0.33
N VAL A 190 -9.80 -4.01 -1.19
CA VAL A 190 -9.23 -4.74 -2.32
C VAL A 190 -8.09 -5.65 -1.84
N MET A 191 -7.22 -5.13 -0.96
CA MET A 191 -6.13 -5.89 -0.35
C MET A 191 -6.59 -7.14 0.38
N PHE A 192 -7.80 -7.10 0.98
CA PHE A 192 -8.43 -8.25 1.62
C PHE A 192 -8.31 -9.55 0.79
N TRP A 193 -8.44 -9.45 -0.54
CA TRP A 193 -8.45 -10.63 -1.41
C TRP A 193 -7.11 -11.35 -1.55
N TRP A 194 -5.98 -10.75 -1.14
CA TRP A 194 -4.65 -11.38 -1.22
C TRP A 194 -3.83 -11.32 0.07
N CYS A 195 -4.17 -10.47 1.04
CA CYS A 195 -3.46 -10.44 2.32
C CYS A 195 -3.81 -11.64 3.22
N GLY A 196 -3.01 -11.85 4.26
CA GLY A 196 -3.17 -12.95 5.22
C GLY A 196 -4.31 -12.74 6.21
N ALA A 197 -4.52 -13.76 7.07
CA ALA A 197 -5.59 -13.79 8.06
C ALA A 197 -5.55 -12.60 9.04
N GLU A 198 -4.35 -12.25 9.53
CA GLU A 198 -4.18 -11.13 10.46
C GLU A 198 -4.48 -9.78 9.79
N GLU A 199 -4.01 -9.59 8.56
CA GLU A 199 -4.31 -8.38 7.79
C GLU A 199 -5.81 -8.26 7.47
N ARG A 200 -6.46 -9.37 7.08
CA ARG A 200 -7.91 -9.43 6.86
C ARG A 200 -8.68 -9.01 8.11
N ARG A 201 -8.28 -9.52 9.28
CA ARG A 201 -8.86 -9.12 10.56
C ARG A 201 -8.70 -7.61 10.80
N VAL A 202 -7.51 -7.06 10.61
CA VAL A 202 -7.25 -5.61 10.75
C VAL A 202 -8.11 -4.80 9.79
N ILE A 203 -8.26 -5.25 8.53
CA ILE A 203 -9.11 -4.60 7.53
C ILE A 203 -10.56 -4.49 8.04
N LEU A 204 -11.12 -5.60 8.51
CA LEU A 204 -12.50 -5.65 8.99
C LEU A 204 -12.69 -4.86 10.30
N GLN A 205 -11.69 -4.78 11.15
CA GLN A 205 -11.77 -4.00 12.40
C GLN A 205 -11.66 -2.49 12.17
N ARG A 206 -10.74 -2.06 11.27
CA ARG A 206 -10.42 -0.65 11.07
C ARG A 206 -11.33 0.04 10.05
N PHE A 207 -11.70 -0.64 8.97
CA PHE A 207 -12.36 -0.01 7.82
C PHE A 207 -13.85 -0.33 7.70
N ALA A 208 -14.36 -1.37 8.38
CA ALA A 208 -15.78 -1.66 8.43
C ALA A 208 -16.51 -0.66 9.33
N VAL A 209 -16.91 0.46 8.74
CA VAL A 209 -17.59 1.58 9.42
C VAL A 209 -19.09 1.56 9.18
N SER A 210 -19.85 2.17 10.10
CA SER A 210 -21.29 2.40 9.93
C SER A 210 -21.54 3.41 8.81
N ARG A 211 -22.70 3.28 8.16
CA ARG A 211 -23.18 4.19 7.11
C ARG A 211 -24.43 4.97 7.53
N GLU A 212 -24.79 4.94 8.81
CA GLU A 212 -26.00 5.58 9.34
C GLU A 212 -26.13 7.05 8.93
N VAL A 213 -25.07 7.85 9.12
CA VAL A 213 -25.08 9.28 8.74
C VAL A 213 -25.41 9.47 7.26
N LEU A 214 -24.83 8.64 6.38
CA LEU A 214 -25.10 8.70 4.95
C LEU A 214 -26.54 8.26 4.63
N GLN A 215 -27.04 7.25 5.34
CA GLN A 215 -28.41 6.74 5.17
C GLN A 215 -29.45 7.77 5.57
N ASP A 216 -29.24 8.44 6.70
CA ASP A 216 -30.14 9.44 7.25
C ASP A 216 -30.17 10.69 6.36
N SER A 217 -29.04 11.06 5.76
CA SER A 217 -28.95 12.24 4.88
C SER A 217 -29.70 12.11 3.55
N VAL A 218 -30.10 10.90 3.13
CA VAL A 218 -30.75 10.66 1.83
C VAL A 218 -32.09 9.94 1.96
N GLU A 219 -32.66 9.86 3.17
CA GLU A 219 -33.88 9.09 3.45
C GLU A 219 -35.09 9.59 2.65
N ASP A 220 -35.20 10.91 2.47
CA ASP A 220 -36.25 11.58 1.69
C ASP A 220 -36.12 11.34 0.16
N LEU A 221 -34.90 11.13 -0.34
CA LEU A 221 -34.64 10.89 -1.76
C LEU A 221 -35.22 9.57 -2.27
N PHE A 222 -35.36 8.54 -1.42
CA PHE A 222 -35.92 7.26 -1.86
C PHE A 222 -37.37 7.39 -2.33
N ALA A 223 -38.18 8.23 -1.68
CA ALA A 223 -39.57 8.46 -2.09
C ALA A 223 -39.63 9.25 -3.41
N LEU A 224 -38.76 10.24 -3.58
CA LEU A 224 -38.65 11.04 -4.79
C LEU A 224 -38.27 10.16 -6.00
N VAL A 225 -37.20 9.38 -5.88
CA VAL A 225 -36.71 8.51 -6.96
C VAL A 225 -37.71 7.41 -7.31
N ALA A 226 -38.46 6.91 -6.32
CA ALA A 226 -39.55 5.98 -6.57
C ALA A 226 -40.71 6.62 -7.38
N ALA A 227 -41.05 7.88 -7.09
CA ALA A 227 -42.05 8.62 -7.86
C ALA A 227 -41.61 8.87 -9.32
N GLU A 228 -40.30 9.03 -9.54
CA GLU A 228 -39.69 9.13 -10.88
C GLU A 228 -39.44 7.77 -11.55
N GLY A 229 -39.91 6.67 -10.95
CA GLY A 229 -39.83 5.33 -11.51
C GLY A 229 -38.40 4.78 -11.62
N TRP A 230 -37.46 5.26 -10.82
CA TRP A 230 -36.04 4.85 -10.88
C TRP A 230 -35.39 5.03 -12.26
N SER A 231 -35.77 6.09 -12.97
CA SER A 231 -35.40 6.33 -14.36
C SER A 231 -33.92 6.72 -14.55
N ASP A 232 -33.30 7.42 -13.59
CA ASP A 232 -31.87 7.77 -13.64
C ASP A 232 -30.96 6.61 -13.15
N PRO A 233 -30.11 6.03 -14.04
CA PRO A 233 -29.21 4.94 -13.67
C PRO A 233 -28.13 5.35 -12.65
N VAL A 234 -27.69 6.61 -12.65
CA VAL A 234 -26.60 7.07 -11.76
C VAL A 234 -27.12 7.15 -10.33
N THR A 235 -28.24 7.85 -10.13
CA THR A 235 -28.92 7.93 -8.83
C THR A 235 -29.32 6.56 -8.31
N ARG A 236 -29.85 5.69 -9.19
CA ARG A 236 -30.17 4.30 -8.82
C ARG A 236 -28.96 3.53 -8.30
N LYS A 237 -27.80 3.64 -8.97
CA LYS A 237 -26.56 2.96 -8.54
C LYS A 237 -26.07 3.49 -7.19
N ALA A 238 -26.13 4.80 -6.98
CA ALA A 238 -25.74 5.42 -5.71
C ALA A 238 -26.66 5.01 -4.55
N LEU A 239 -27.97 5.11 -4.74
CA LEU A 239 -28.95 4.72 -3.71
C LEU A 239 -28.89 3.22 -3.39
N GLN A 240 -28.60 2.36 -4.36
CA GLN A 240 -28.34 0.93 -4.10
C GLN A 240 -27.14 0.72 -3.17
N PHE A 241 -26.12 1.56 -3.22
CA PHE A 241 -25.04 1.48 -2.24
C PHE A 241 -25.53 1.94 -0.86
N ILE A 242 -26.35 2.98 -0.77
CA ILE A 242 -26.76 3.57 0.51
C ILE A 242 -27.85 2.76 1.22
N GLU A 243 -28.71 2.07 0.47
CA GLU A 243 -29.89 1.35 0.96
C GLU A 243 -29.66 0.58 2.28
N ARG A 244 -30.60 0.71 3.21
CA ARG A 244 -30.56 0.01 4.52
C ARG A 244 -30.75 -1.50 4.38
N ARG A 245 -31.53 -1.95 3.39
CA ARG A 245 -31.88 -3.37 3.19
C ARG A 245 -30.89 -4.09 2.30
N GLN A 246 -30.26 -5.14 2.82
CA GLN A 246 -29.29 -5.93 2.04
C GLN A 246 -29.95 -6.92 1.08
N ARG A 247 -30.99 -7.63 1.53
CA ARG A 247 -31.65 -8.68 0.73
C ARG A 247 -32.46 -8.11 -0.42
N ASN A 248 -32.46 -8.81 -1.55
CA ASN A 248 -33.29 -8.47 -2.70
C ASN A 248 -34.69 -9.05 -2.54
N ARG A 249 -35.65 -8.25 -2.07
CA ARG A 249 -37.03 -8.72 -1.85
C ARG A 249 -37.72 -9.18 -3.14
N ALA A 250 -37.46 -8.50 -4.26
CA ALA A 250 -38.05 -8.84 -5.56
C ALA A 250 -37.49 -10.14 -6.17
N ALA A 251 -36.38 -10.65 -5.63
CA ALA A 251 -35.83 -11.94 -6.03
C ALA A 251 -36.64 -13.12 -5.50
N ILE A 252 -37.31 -12.98 -4.37
CA ILE A 252 -38.06 -14.06 -3.72
C ILE A 252 -39.15 -14.59 -4.66
N ASP A 253 -39.88 -13.69 -5.33
CA ASP A 253 -40.97 -14.06 -6.25
C ASP A 253 -40.49 -14.80 -7.52
N LYS A 254 -39.19 -14.71 -7.82
CA LYS A 254 -38.57 -15.28 -9.03
C LYS A 254 -37.65 -16.46 -8.75
N SER A 255 -37.26 -16.65 -7.50
CA SER A 255 -36.34 -17.72 -7.11
C SER A 255 -37.09 -19.05 -7.00
N PRO A 256 -36.45 -20.19 -7.32
CA PRO A 256 -37.02 -21.50 -7.04
C PRO A 256 -37.06 -21.83 -5.53
N TYR A 257 -36.45 -21.00 -4.69
CA TYR A 257 -36.42 -21.16 -3.24
C TYR A 257 -37.35 -20.16 -2.56
N SER A 258 -37.97 -20.57 -1.44
CA SER A 258 -38.86 -19.71 -0.65
C SER A 258 -38.15 -18.51 0.01
N GLY A 259 -36.82 -18.50 0.01
CA GLY A 259 -35.99 -17.46 0.61
C GLY A 259 -34.52 -17.84 0.62
N LEU A 260 -33.69 -16.94 1.17
CA LEU A 260 -32.24 -17.11 1.23
C LEU A 260 -31.84 -18.33 2.07
N GLU A 261 -32.49 -18.52 3.22
CA GLU A 261 -32.28 -19.66 4.11
C GLU A 261 -32.54 -21.00 3.42
N ALA A 262 -33.59 -21.07 2.59
CA ALA A 262 -33.92 -22.28 1.83
C ALA A 262 -32.87 -22.58 0.75
N ALA A 263 -32.34 -21.55 0.07
CA ALA A 263 -31.26 -21.71 -0.89
C ALA A 263 -29.96 -22.17 -0.20
N VAL A 264 -29.64 -21.61 0.97
CA VAL A 264 -28.47 -22.03 1.78
C VAL A 264 -28.62 -23.48 2.28
N ALA A 265 -29.80 -23.85 2.77
CA ALA A 265 -30.08 -25.22 3.20
C ALA A 265 -29.96 -26.23 2.05
N ALA A 266 -30.38 -25.84 0.83
CA ALA A 266 -30.19 -26.66 -0.35
C ALA A 266 -28.70 -26.84 -0.70
N ALA A 267 -27.90 -25.76 -0.53
CA ALA A 267 -26.46 -25.78 -0.79
C ALA A 267 -25.66 -26.66 0.17
N ALA A 268 -26.17 -26.96 1.37
CA ALA A 268 -25.52 -27.85 2.33
C ALA A 268 -25.28 -29.26 1.77
N ARG A 269 -26.09 -29.71 0.81
CA ARG A 269 -25.95 -31.01 0.13
C ARG A 269 -24.90 -31.00 -0.97
N GLY A 270 -24.32 -29.83 -1.26
CA GLY A 270 -23.33 -29.61 -2.30
C GLY A 270 -23.57 -28.27 -3.00
N MET A 271 -22.57 -27.40 -2.99
CA MET A 271 -22.63 -26.12 -3.66
C MET A 271 -22.52 -26.28 -5.19
N THR A 272 -23.49 -25.74 -5.93
CA THR A 272 -23.46 -25.66 -7.41
C THR A 272 -23.37 -24.22 -7.90
N ARG A 273 -23.03 -24.01 -9.18
CA ARG A 273 -22.95 -22.67 -9.77
C ARG A 273 -24.30 -21.95 -9.75
N GLU A 274 -25.38 -22.68 -9.97
CA GLU A 274 -26.75 -22.17 -9.90
C GLU A 274 -27.08 -21.69 -8.48
N LEU A 275 -26.75 -22.50 -7.47
CA LEU A 275 -26.93 -22.12 -6.06
C LEU A 275 -26.10 -20.89 -5.66
N VAL A 276 -24.85 -20.79 -6.12
CA VAL A 276 -24.03 -19.57 -5.93
C VAL A 276 -24.71 -18.35 -6.56
N GLY A 277 -25.28 -18.50 -7.76
CA GLY A 277 -26.04 -17.46 -8.43
C GLY A 277 -27.29 -17.06 -7.66
N GLU A 278 -28.10 -18.03 -7.23
CA GLU A 278 -29.35 -17.81 -6.49
C GLU A 278 -29.11 -17.18 -5.11
N ILE A 279 -28.12 -17.67 -4.36
CA ILE A 279 -27.72 -17.09 -3.06
C ILE A 279 -27.30 -15.63 -3.26
N GLY A 280 -26.51 -15.35 -4.31
CA GLY A 280 -26.14 -13.97 -4.67
C GLY A 280 -27.37 -13.11 -4.99
N TYR A 281 -28.26 -13.62 -5.84
CA TYR A 281 -29.47 -12.93 -6.27
C TYR A 281 -30.39 -12.56 -5.11
N LEU A 282 -30.66 -13.51 -4.21
CA LEU A 282 -31.47 -13.31 -2.99
C LEU A 282 -30.77 -12.38 -1.98
N SER A 283 -29.43 -12.41 -1.91
CA SER A 283 -28.62 -11.56 -1.02
C SER A 283 -28.43 -10.12 -1.53
N GLY A 284 -28.92 -9.79 -2.72
CA GLY A 284 -28.72 -8.46 -3.34
C GLY A 284 -27.29 -8.24 -3.85
N VAL A 285 -26.60 -9.31 -4.19
CA VAL A 285 -25.19 -9.30 -4.62
C VAL A 285 -25.09 -9.80 -6.06
N LYS A 286 -24.25 -9.16 -6.87
CA LYS A 286 -24.06 -9.54 -8.27
C LYS A 286 -23.33 -10.89 -8.40
N PRO A 287 -23.55 -11.65 -9.48
CA PRO A 287 -23.01 -13.00 -9.63
C PRO A 287 -21.49 -13.11 -9.44
N LEU A 288 -20.72 -12.14 -9.95
CA LEU A 288 -19.26 -12.11 -9.82
C LEU A 288 -18.83 -12.01 -8.36
N THR A 289 -19.45 -11.11 -7.59
CA THR A 289 -19.16 -10.94 -6.16
C THR A 289 -19.58 -12.18 -5.37
N SER A 290 -20.73 -12.78 -5.68
CA SER A 290 -21.17 -14.04 -5.05
C SER A 290 -20.16 -15.17 -5.30
N ALA A 291 -19.72 -15.34 -6.55
CA ALA A 291 -18.71 -16.33 -6.90
C ALA A 291 -17.37 -16.08 -6.19
N LYS A 292 -16.93 -14.82 -6.09
CA LYS A 292 -15.69 -14.46 -5.37
C LYS A 292 -15.78 -14.77 -3.88
N ILE A 293 -16.92 -14.46 -3.24
CA ILE A 293 -17.18 -14.77 -1.83
C ILE A 293 -17.14 -16.28 -1.59
N MET A 294 -17.84 -17.06 -2.42
CA MET A 294 -17.93 -18.52 -2.26
C MET A 294 -16.61 -19.24 -2.57
N GLY A 295 -15.82 -18.68 -3.50
CA GLY A 295 -14.52 -19.21 -3.90
C GLY A 295 -13.34 -18.79 -3.02
N ASP A 296 -13.54 -17.87 -2.07
CA ASP A 296 -12.45 -17.42 -1.19
C ASP A 296 -12.01 -18.52 -0.22
N VAL A 297 -10.74 -18.92 -0.26
CA VAL A 297 -10.21 -20.05 0.51
C VAL A 297 -10.30 -19.80 2.02
N GLY A 298 -10.08 -18.57 2.49
CA GLY A 298 -10.13 -18.22 3.91
C GLY A 298 -11.53 -18.28 4.51
N GLY A 299 -12.56 -17.99 3.70
CA GLY A 299 -13.98 -18.17 4.06
C GLY A 299 -14.58 -17.06 4.92
N GLU A 300 -13.79 -16.10 5.39
CA GLU A 300 -14.30 -14.93 6.13
C GLU A 300 -15.36 -14.13 5.33
N PRO A 301 -15.32 -14.04 3.99
CA PRO A 301 -16.40 -13.46 3.21
C PRO A 301 -17.77 -14.15 3.40
N LEU A 302 -17.81 -15.44 3.73
CA LEU A 302 -19.06 -16.15 4.04
C LEU A 302 -19.68 -15.61 5.32
N ALA A 303 -18.86 -15.36 6.34
CA ALA A 303 -19.31 -14.74 7.60
C ALA A 303 -19.87 -13.33 7.35
N ILE A 304 -19.22 -12.54 6.51
CA ILE A 304 -19.68 -11.19 6.14
C ILE A 304 -21.00 -11.26 5.37
N LEU A 305 -21.12 -12.16 4.39
CA LEU A 305 -22.37 -12.38 3.66
C LEU A 305 -23.51 -12.75 4.62
N CYS A 306 -23.27 -13.70 5.51
CA CYS A 306 -24.27 -14.15 6.46
C CYS A 306 -24.69 -13.03 7.40
N LYS A 307 -23.72 -12.33 8.00
CA LYS A 307 -24.01 -11.26 8.95
C LYS A 307 -24.74 -10.09 8.30
N ALA A 308 -24.33 -9.69 7.10
CA ALA A 308 -24.93 -8.57 6.37
C ALA A 308 -26.39 -8.84 5.94
N THR A 309 -26.69 -10.10 5.63
CA THR A 309 -28.03 -10.55 5.20
C THR A 309 -28.90 -11.03 6.36
N GLY A 310 -28.37 -11.14 7.58
CA GLY A 310 -29.10 -11.65 8.74
C GLY A 310 -29.27 -13.17 8.76
N LEU A 311 -28.46 -13.91 8.00
CA LEU A 311 -28.36 -15.36 8.12
C LEU A 311 -27.69 -15.73 9.46
N SER A 312 -28.11 -16.86 10.03
CA SER A 312 -27.68 -17.33 11.34
C SER A 312 -26.31 -18.04 11.30
N ARG A 313 -25.79 -18.40 12.48
CA ARG A 313 -24.60 -19.28 12.58
C ARG A 313 -24.81 -20.64 11.92
N LEU A 314 -26.03 -21.17 11.98
CA LEU A 314 -26.36 -22.43 11.33
C LEU A 314 -26.24 -22.30 9.81
N ASP A 315 -26.78 -21.22 9.24
CA ASP A 315 -26.68 -20.96 7.80
C ASP A 315 -25.22 -20.81 7.33
N LEU A 316 -24.39 -20.15 8.15
CA LEU A 316 -22.95 -20.06 7.90
C LEU A 316 -22.27 -21.44 7.88
N GLN A 317 -22.63 -22.32 8.82
CA GLN A 317 -22.14 -23.70 8.86
C GLN A 317 -22.61 -24.50 7.63
N LEU A 318 -23.87 -24.33 7.22
CA LEU A 318 -24.42 -25.00 6.03
C LEU A 318 -23.68 -24.56 4.74
N LEU A 319 -23.33 -23.28 4.62
CA LEU A 319 -22.50 -22.79 3.51
C LEU A 319 -21.09 -23.39 3.55
N TRP A 320 -20.47 -23.42 4.73
CA TRP A 320 -19.14 -24.01 4.94
C TRP A 320 -19.09 -25.49 4.53
N GLN A 321 -20.07 -26.28 4.98
CA GLN A 321 -20.24 -27.68 4.63
C GLN A 321 -20.55 -27.89 3.15
N GLY A 322 -21.43 -27.06 2.57
CA GLY A 322 -21.78 -27.11 1.15
C GLY A 322 -20.59 -26.90 0.22
N LEU A 323 -19.62 -26.10 0.67
CA LEU A 323 -18.32 -25.87 0.01
C LEU A 323 -17.27 -26.94 0.35
N ARG A 324 -17.64 -27.99 1.08
CA ARG A 324 -16.80 -29.14 1.48
C ARG A 324 -15.56 -28.73 2.27
N ARG A 325 -15.69 -27.73 3.13
CA ARG A 325 -14.59 -27.28 4.00
C ARG A 325 -14.62 -28.01 5.34
N PRO A 326 -13.45 -28.38 5.90
CA PRO A 326 -13.39 -29.11 7.17
C PRO A 326 -13.74 -28.20 8.36
N GLU A 327 -14.55 -28.68 9.29
CA GLU A 327 -14.81 -28.01 10.57
C GLU A 327 -13.83 -28.44 11.67
N VAL A 328 -13.22 -29.61 11.50
CA VAL A 328 -12.25 -30.20 12.42
C VAL A 328 -10.99 -30.63 11.69
N THR A 329 -9.87 -30.64 12.41
CA THR A 329 -8.60 -31.21 11.95
C THR A 329 -8.63 -32.74 12.01
N ALA A 330 -7.59 -33.40 11.49
CA ALA A 330 -7.45 -34.86 11.57
C ALA A 330 -7.42 -35.37 13.02
N ASP A 331 -6.96 -34.53 13.96
CA ASP A 331 -6.85 -34.84 15.39
C ASP A 331 -8.17 -34.59 16.15
N GLY A 332 -9.21 -34.11 15.47
CA GLY A 332 -10.53 -33.83 16.06
C GLY A 332 -10.69 -32.45 16.69
N GLU A 333 -9.64 -31.61 16.66
CA GLU A 333 -9.69 -30.21 17.12
C GLU A 333 -10.42 -29.32 16.11
N VAL A 334 -10.92 -28.16 16.55
CA VAL A 334 -11.58 -27.20 15.65
C VAL A 334 -10.60 -26.74 14.58
N HIS A 335 -11.03 -26.75 13.32
CA HIS A 335 -10.20 -26.32 12.21
C HIS A 335 -9.92 -24.81 12.34
N PRO A 336 -8.66 -24.34 12.25
CA PRO A 336 -8.30 -22.93 12.51
C PRO A 336 -9.00 -21.95 11.54
N ASP A 337 -9.23 -22.36 10.30
CA ASP A 337 -10.02 -21.54 9.36
C ASP A 337 -11.49 -21.43 9.76
N TRP A 338 -12.08 -22.51 10.27
CA TRP A 338 -13.47 -22.50 10.72
C TRP A 338 -13.62 -21.62 11.97
N GLU A 339 -12.71 -21.76 12.94
CA GLU A 339 -12.67 -20.91 14.13
C GLU A 339 -12.56 -19.42 13.74
N ARG A 340 -11.67 -19.09 12.80
CA ARG A 340 -11.50 -17.72 12.30
C ARG A 340 -12.76 -17.17 11.63
N VAL A 341 -13.46 -17.98 10.85
CA VAL A 341 -14.73 -17.61 10.21
C VAL A 341 -15.82 -17.36 11.25
N GLN A 342 -15.92 -18.20 12.27
CA GLN A 342 -16.85 -18.00 13.39
C GLN A 342 -16.53 -16.71 14.14
N ILE A 343 -15.27 -16.46 14.49
CA ILE A 343 -14.83 -15.20 15.12
C ILE A 343 -15.21 -13.99 14.26
N THR A 344 -15.01 -14.08 12.94
CA THR A 344 -15.35 -12.99 12.02
C THR A 344 -16.85 -12.67 12.04
N TYR A 345 -17.70 -13.69 12.06
CA TYR A 345 -19.15 -13.53 12.13
C TYR A 345 -19.60 -12.84 13.42
N GLU A 346 -18.97 -13.18 14.55
CA GLU A 346 -19.26 -12.59 15.86
C GLU A 346 -18.75 -11.15 15.99
N MET A 347 -17.55 -10.88 15.48
CA MET A 347 -16.88 -9.60 15.63
C MET A 347 -17.61 -8.45 14.93
N LEU A 348 -18.28 -8.70 13.81
CA LEU A 348 -18.93 -7.67 13.01
C LEU A 348 -20.38 -7.43 13.42
N ALA A 349 -20.76 -6.17 13.58
CA ALA A 349 -22.15 -5.75 13.61
C ALA A 349 -22.78 -5.84 12.19
N VAL A 350 -24.10 -5.95 12.12
CA VAL A 350 -24.83 -6.14 10.86
C VAL A 350 -24.61 -4.97 9.89
N ASP A 351 -24.69 -3.74 10.37
CA ASP A 351 -24.47 -2.51 9.60
C ASP A 351 -23.07 -2.46 8.97
N ARG A 352 -22.04 -2.81 9.75
CA ARG A 352 -20.65 -2.86 9.30
C ARG A 352 -20.44 -3.96 8.27
N ALA A 353 -21.00 -5.16 8.49
CA ALA A 353 -20.94 -6.24 7.52
C ALA A 353 -21.62 -5.84 6.20
N GLN A 354 -22.75 -5.13 6.25
CA GLN A 354 -23.39 -4.58 5.06
C GLN A 354 -22.50 -3.57 4.34
N THR A 355 -21.80 -2.69 5.05
CA THR A 355 -20.84 -1.78 4.44
C THR A 355 -19.78 -2.53 3.64
N VAL A 356 -19.17 -3.56 4.22
CA VAL A 356 -18.14 -4.38 3.54
C VAL A 356 -18.73 -5.07 2.32
N LEU A 357 -19.86 -5.76 2.48
CA LEU A 357 -20.51 -6.51 1.40
C LEU A 357 -20.91 -5.61 0.23
N ARG A 358 -21.47 -4.43 0.52
CA ARG A 358 -21.84 -3.46 -0.51
C ARG A 358 -20.63 -2.87 -1.20
N TYR A 359 -19.55 -2.62 -0.47
CA TYR A 359 -18.31 -2.15 -1.06
C TYR A 359 -17.76 -3.18 -2.05
N TRP A 360 -17.67 -4.45 -1.66
CA TRP A 360 -17.25 -5.52 -2.56
C TRP A 360 -18.18 -5.71 -3.76
N ASN A 361 -19.49 -5.61 -3.55
CA ASN A 361 -20.45 -5.69 -4.64
C ASN A 361 -20.27 -4.52 -5.62
N TRP A 362 -20.04 -3.31 -5.11
CA TRP A 362 -19.84 -2.13 -5.93
C TRP A 362 -18.51 -2.15 -6.67
N SER A 363 -17.39 -2.43 -5.99
CA SER A 363 -16.06 -2.46 -6.59
C SER A 363 -15.98 -3.55 -7.65
N LEU A 364 -16.14 -4.82 -7.28
CA LEU A 364 -15.98 -5.96 -8.20
C LEU A 364 -16.90 -5.87 -9.42
N SER A 365 -18.09 -5.29 -9.28
CA SER A 365 -18.99 -5.15 -10.42
C SER A 365 -18.77 -3.92 -11.27
N SER A 366 -18.01 -2.94 -10.80
CA SER A 366 -17.60 -1.80 -11.63
C SER A 366 -16.56 -2.21 -12.67
N ALA A 367 -15.89 -3.37 -12.51
CA ALA A 367 -15.03 -3.95 -13.55
C ALA A 367 -15.72 -4.50 -14.80
N LEU A 368 -17.06 -4.52 -14.83
CA LEU A 368 -17.80 -5.13 -15.93
C LEU A 368 -18.08 -4.17 -17.10
N THR A 369 -17.45 -2.99 -17.15
CA THR A 369 -17.53 -2.13 -18.34
C THR A 369 -16.66 -2.73 -19.46
N PRO A 370 -17.10 -2.71 -20.73
CA PRO A 370 -16.33 -3.28 -21.83
C PRO A 370 -14.91 -2.72 -21.94
N THR A 371 -14.75 -1.42 -21.66
CA THR A 371 -13.47 -0.71 -21.63
C THR A 371 -12.56 -1.21 -20.50
N LEU A 372 -13.07 -1.37 -19.27
CA LEU A 372 -12.24 -1.86 -18.17
C LEU A 372 -11.89 -3.34 -18.31
N LEU A 373 -12.80 -4.16 -18.84
CA LEU A 373 -12.50 -5.56 -19.17
C LEU A 373 -11.40 -5.68 -20.23
N GLN A 374 -11.37 -4.75 -21.19
CA GLN A 374 -10.32 -4.69 -22.20
C GLN A 374 -8.98 -4.25 -21.57
N ALA A 375 -8.97 -3.19 -20.78
CA ALA A 375 -7.78 -2.73 -20.05
C ALA A 375 -7.19 -3.82 -19.13
N ILE A 376 -8.04 -4.54 -18.37
CA ILE A 376 -7.62 -5.68 -17.53
C ILE A 376 -6.96 -6.79 -18.36
N ARG A 377 -7.47 -7.06 -19.57
CA ARG A 377 -6.94 -8.12 -20.45
C ARG A 377 -5.65 -7.72 -21.17
N GLU A 378 -5.53 -6.45 -21.51
CA GLU A 378 -4.42 -5.90 -22.29
C GLU A 378 -3.27 -5.42 -21.39
N GLY A 379 -3.50 -5.26 -20.08
CA GLY A 379 -2.51 -4.74 -19.13
C GLY A 379 -2.24 -3.25 -19.32
N ASP A 380 -3.21 -2.53 -19.88
CA ASP A 380 -3.09 -1.12 -20.22
C ASP A 380 -3.32 -0.25 -18.97
N GLU A 381 -2.23 0.36 -18.48
CA GLU A 381 -2.20 1.22 -17.30
C GLU A 381 -2.40 2.72 -17.65
N ASP A 382 -2.42 3.08 -18.95
CA ASP A 382 -2.42 4.48 -19.40
C ASP A 382 -3.77 5.20 -19.15
N LEU A 383 -4.80 4.48 -18.69
CA LEU A 383 -6.14 5.00 -18.39
C LEU A 383 -6.48 5.03 -16.87
N ILE A 384 -5.53 4.72 -15.99
CA ILE A 384 -5.75 4.57 -14.53
C ILE A 384 -6.32 5.84 -13.87
N ASP A 385 -5.97 7.02 -14.38
CA ASP A 385 -6.41 8.33 -13.86
C ASP A 385 -7.87 8.67 -14.23
N GLU A 386 -8.44 8.02 -15.25
CA GLU A 386 -9.84 8.22 -15.64
C GLU A 386 -10.81 7.37 -14.80
N TYR A 387 -10.29 6.38 -14.06
CA TYR A 387 -11.11 5.46 -13.28
C TYR A 387 -11.42 5.96 -11.87
N SER A 388 -12.56 5.56 -11.34
CA SER A 388 -12.90 5.75 -9.94
C SER A 388 -12.14 4.75 -9.05
N ALA A 389 -11.94 5.08 -7.77
CA ALA A 389 -11.26 4.16 -6.83
C ALA A 389 -11.87 2.74 -6.75
N PRO A 390 -13.20 2.55 -6.84
CA PRO A 390 -13.81 1.22 -6.94
C PRO A 390 -13.46 0.46 -8.22
N GLU A 391 -13.32 1.15 -9.36
CA GLU A 391 -12.95 0.54 -10.65
C GLU A 391 -11.50 0.06 -10.60
N ARG A 392 -10.57 0.88 -10.10
CA ARG A 392 -9.18 0.46 -9.86
C ARG A 392 -9.09 -0.74 -8.91
N ALA A 393 -9.83 -0.69 -7.80
CA ALA A 393 -9.93 -1.82 -6.88
C ALA A 393 -10.46 -3.09 -7.58
N ALA A 394 -11.43 -2.95 -8.47
CA ALA A 394 -11.98 -4.09 -9.21
C ALA A 394 -10.93 -4.73 -10.14
N MET A 395 -10.18 -3.92 -10.89
CA MET A 395 -9.07 -4.39 -11.74
C MET A 395 -8.07 -5.20 -10.91
N LEU A 396 -7.64 -4.65 -9.78
CA LEU A 396 -6.69 -5.29 -8.88
C LEU A 396 -7.23 -6.55 -8.21
N ALA A 397 -8.53 -6.67 -7.92
CA ALA A 397 -9.08 -7.89 -7.32
C ALA A 397 -9.33 -9.01 -8.35
N LEU A 398 -9.47 -8.66 -9.63
CA LEU A 398 -9.91 -9.56 -10.69
C LEU A 398 -8.83 -9.87 -11.73
N ALA A 399 -7.63 -9.28 -11.65
CA ALA A 399 -6.62 -9.53 -12.69
C ALA A 399 -6.23 -11.01 -12.85
N ASP A 400 -6.27 -11.86 -11.81
CA ASP A 400 -6.01 -13.32 -11.97
C ASP A 400 -7.25 -14.07 -12.47
N ASN A 401 -8.43 -13.47 -12.36
CA ASN A 401 -9.69 -14.06 -12.82
C ASN A 401 -9.88 -13.87 -14.34
N PHE A 402 -9.22 -12.88 -14.95
CA PHE A 402 -9.33 -12.54 -16.37
C PHE A 402 -7.98 -12.37 -17.09
N GLY A 403 -6.87 -12.37 -16.36
CA GLY A 403 -5.51 -12.41 -16.91
C GLY A 403 -5.25 -13.74 -17.61
N ARG A 404 -4.48 -13.67 -18.70
CA ARG A 404 -4.16 -14.83 -19.55
C ARG A 404 -3.41 -15.93 -18.81
#